data_AF-A0AAE6WJS1-F1
#
_entry.id   AF-A0AAE6WJS1-F1
#
_cell.length_a   1.000
_cell.length_b   1.000
_cell.length_c   1.000
_cell.angle_alpha   90.00
_cell.angle_beta   90.00
_cell.angle_gamma   90.00
#
_symmetry.space_group_name_H-M   'P 1'
#
loop_
_entity.id
_entity.type
_entity.pdbx_description
1 polymer ?
#
loop_
_entity_poly.entity_id
_entity_poly.type
_entity_poly.pdbx_seq_one_letter_code
_entity_poly.pdbx_strand_id
1 'polypeptide(L)'
;MRENKKMMVGLVGFLAAIVLLGGYLLFSEKNSYAGGSAKQVTAVVEGTEVDLAFKVPGTIDKIDVKEGDKVVEGQLLAVLGSAEIAAKRDQAAAAYQLAQAKLEQAKKGVSVTSGSSDATVKQAQAALQAAQANLQANKNGARPEEIAQLKGKLQATKTARNLAQTNMKRMEDLLKEGAIPKIKLEESQAEFEKYSAEYTATQEQLNMAQKGARPEQIEALTAQVNQANAAYQNAIAGLGQVGLRESDVKSAEAGVKQAKGALDEAEAYLRNTQMIAPVSGIVKSISSQKGELVAQGSSIMTIQVENDKFVKMYVDENQLGNIKVGEKTTLFVPSLNKEVNATVQMVAPAADFATKKATQELNSRDLRAFQVKLQVEDIDVRPGFTVEWHLKGAGARE
;
A
#
# COMPACT_ATOMS: atom_id res chain seq x y z
N MET A 1 15.15 -126.75 21.93
CA MET A 1 14.63 -125.41 22.30
C MET A 1 15.53 -124.27 21.78
N ARG A 2 15.67 -124.10 20.46
CA ARG A 2 16.54 -123.04 19.88
C ARG A 2 16.02 -122.39 18.58
N GLU A 3 14.72 -122.50 18.25
CA GLU A 3 14.16 -121.88 17.04
C GLU A 3 13.39 -120.57 17.26
N ASN A 4 12.82 -120.31 18.44
CA ASN A 4 12.00 -119.10 18.65
C ASN A 4 12.77 -117.82 19.04
N LYS A 5 14.09 -117.86 19.20
CA LYS A 5 14.87 -116.66 19.57
C LYS A 5 15.23 -115.76 18.39
N LYS A 6 15.29 -116.29 17.15
CA LYS A 6 15.65 -115.49 15.97
C LYS A 6 14.47 -114.68 15.41
N MET A 7 13.24 -115.21 15.52
CA MET A 7 12.03 -114.50 15.06
C MET A 7 11.64 -113.35 15.99
N MET A 8 11.85 -113.50 17.31
CA MET A 8 11.53 -112.46 18.29
C MET A 8 12.50 -111.26 18.24
N VAL A 9 13.78 -111.49 17.92
CA VAL A 9 14.77 -110.41 17.74
C VAL A 9 14.50 -109.60 16.47
N GLY A 10 14.01 -110.25 15.40
CA GLY A 10 13.59 -109.56 14.17
C GLY A 10 12.36 -108.66 14.36
N LEU A 11 11.36 -109.11 15.12
CA LEU A 11 10.13 -108.35 15.35
C LEU A 11 10.34 -107.15 16.29
N VAL A 12 11.19 -107.31 17.32
CA VAL A 12 11.58 -106.21 18.21
C VAL A 12 12.48 -105.20 17.49
N GLY A 13 13.37 -105.66 16.60
CA GLY A 13 14.18 -104.77 15.76
C GLY A 13 13.33 -103.95 14.77
N PHE A 14 12.28 -104.54 14.20
CA PHE A 14 11.38 -103.86 13.28
C PHE A 14 10.44 -102.86 13.99
N LEU A 15 9.94 -103.21 15.18
CA LEU A 15 9.16 -102.27 16.01
C LEU A 15 10.03 -101.12 16.54
N ALA A 16 11.27 -101.38 16.95
CA ALA A 16 12.21 -100.33 17.34
C ALA A 16 12.57 -99.42 16.16
N ALA A 17 12.72 -99.98 14.95
CA ALA A 17 12.92 -99.19 13.73
C ALA A 17 11.70 -98.32 13.40
N ILE A 18 10.48 -98.83 13.54
CA ILE A 18 9.25 -98.04 13.32
C ILE A 18 9.07 -96.94 14.38
N VAL A 19 9.43 -97.21 15.64
CA VAL A 19 9.38 -96.21 16.71
C VAL A 19 10.48 -95.15 16.55
N LEU A 20 11.67 -95.53 16.05
CA LEU A 20 12.73 -94.58 15.72
C LEU A 20 12.44 -93.79 14.44
N LEU A 21 11.82 -94.42 13.42
CA LEU A 21 11.40 -93.72 12.19
C LEU A 21 10.19 -92.82 12.47
N GLY A 22 9.24 -93.27 13.29
CA GLY A 22 8.09 -92.51 13.75
C GLY A 22 8.50 -91.38 14.69
N GLY A 23 9.48 -91.62 15.58
CA GLY A 23 10.09 -90.59 16.41
C GLY A 23 10.90 -89.59 15.60
N TYR A 24 11.64 -90.03 14.58
CA TYR A 24 12.39 -89.16 13.68
C TYR A 24 11.47 -88.37 12.74
N LEU A 25 10.39 -88.97 12.21
CA LEU A 25 9.39 -88.27 11.40
C LEU A 25 8.55 -87.31 12.24
N LEU A 26 8.09 -87.71 13.43
CA LEU A 26 7.32 -86.84 14.33
C LEU A 26 8.19 -85.75 15.00
N PHE A 27 9.51 -85.96 15.13
CA PHE A 27 10.45 -84.91 15.57
C PHE A 27 10.95 -84.04 14.38
N SER A 28 10.96 -84.60 13.16
CA SER A 28 11.24 -83.87 11.91
C SER A 28 10.03 -83.08 11.39
N GLU A 29 8.82 -83.34 11.89
CA GLU A 29 7.60 -82.56 11.59
C GLU A 29 7.25 -81.53 12.68
N LYS A 30 8.22 -81.17 13.54
CA LYS A 30 8.07 -80.04 14.47
C LYS A 30 8.91 -78.81 14.10
N ASN A 31 9.29 -78.68 12.83
CA ASN A 31 10.01 -77.51 12.33
C ASN A 31 9.56 -77.00 10.94
N SER A 32 8.35 -77.34 10.51
CA SER A 32 7.79 -76.79 9.27
C SER A 32 6.28 -76.66 9.33
N TYR A 33 5.81 -75.76 10.21
CA TYR A 33 4.54 -75.07 10.02
C TYR A 33 4.83 -73.61 9.65
N ALA A 34 4.70 -73.37 8.36
CA ALA A 34 3.97 -72.24 7.77
C ALA A 34 4.34 -70.82 8.26
N GLY A 35 5.28 -70.20 7.55
CA GLY A 35 4.86 -69.09 6.68
C GLY A 35 4.59 -67.75 7.35
N GLY A 36 5.51 -67.26 8.17
CA GLY A 36 5.72 -65.82 8.27
C GLY A 36 6.47 -65.33 7.02
N SER A 37 5.91 -65.53 5.83
CA SER A 37 6.47 -64.92 4.62
C SER A 37 6.44 -63.42 4.85
N ALA A 38 7.60 -62.79 5.02
CA ALA A 38 7.71 -61.34 4.99
C ALA A 38 7.11 -60.91 3.66
N LYS A 39 5.86 -60.43 3.69
CA LYS A 39 5.14 -60.10 2.47
C LYS A 39 5.71 -58.79 1.99
N GLN A 40 6.44 -58.87 0.90
CA GLN A 40 7.05 -57.73 0.25
C GLN A 40 5.98 -56.97 -0.51
N VAL A 41 5.82 -55.69 -0.17
CA VAL A 41 4.95 -54.78 -0.92
C VAL A 41 5.83 -53.94 -1.83
N THR A 42 5.55 -53.97 -3.12
CA THR A 42 6.27 -53.16 -4.10
C THR A 42 5.45 -51.94 -4.48
N ALA A 43 6.13 -50.83 -4.68
CA ALA A 43 5.54 -49.58 -5.14
C ALA A 43 6.57 -48.76 -5.93
N VAL A 44 6.12 -47.66 -6.51
CA VAL A 44 6.98 -46.74 -7.24
C VAL A 44 7.09 -45.44 -6.45
N VAL A 45 8.28 -44.85 -6.46
CA VAL A 45 8.51 -43.51 -5.92
C VAL A 45 7.85 -42.52 -6.86
N GLU A 46 6.90 -41.77 -6.36
CA GLU A 46 6.30 -40.61 -7.02
C GLU A 46 6.96 -39.34 -6.46
N GLY A 47 6.91 -38.26 -7.22
CA GLY A 47 7.27 -36.94 -6.72
C GLY A 47 6.22 -35.93 -7.12
N THR A 48 6.16 -34.82 -6.41
CA THR A 48 5.20 -33.75 -6.72
C THR A 48 5.58 -33.07 -8.04
N GLU A 49 4.63 -33.04 -8.97
CA GLU A 49 4.75 -32.39 -10.26
C GLU A 49 3.91 -31.11 -10.27
N VAL A 50 4.47 -30.05 -10.85
CA VAL A 50 3.80 -28.76 -11.00
C VAL A 50 3.73 -28.41 -12.48
N ASP A 51 2.52 -28.40 -13.02
CA ASP A 51 2.25 -27.97 -14.38
C ASP A 51 2.17 -26.44 -14.46
N LEU A 52 2.98 -25.87 -15.34
CA LEU A 52 3.06 -24.45 -15.59
C LEU A 52 2.31 -24.10 -16.86
N ALA A 53 1.42 -23.13 -16.73
CA ALA A 53 0.65 -22.56 -17.82
C ALA A 53 0.74 -21.03 -17.79
N PHE A 54 0.68 -20.40 -18.95
CA PHE A 54 0.51 -18.95 -19.00
C PHE A 54 -0.91 -18.57 -18.57
N LYS A 55 -1.00 -17.46 -17.82
CA LYS A 55 -2.28 -16.88 -17.38
C LYS A 55 -2.94 -16.03 -18.47
N VAL A 56 -2.28 -15.80 -19.60
CA VAL A 56 -2.74 -15.01 -20.74
C VAL A 56 -2.39 -15.73 -22.06
N PRO A 57 -3.18 -15.54 -23.12
CA PRO A 57 -2.88 -16.11 -24.43
C PRO A 57 -1.82 -15.30 -25.20
N GLY A 58 -1.12 -15.96 -26.12
CA GLY A 58 -0.22 -15.34 -27.08
C GLY A 58 0.85 -16.31 -27.61
N THR A 59 1.89 -15.79 -28.24
CA THR A 59 2.88 -16.61 -28.95
C THR A 59 4.14 -16.77 -28.11
N ILE A 60 4.69 -17.98 -28.00
CA ILE A 60 5.95 -18.21 -27.29
C ILE A 60 7.09 -17.51 -28.03
N ASP A 61 7.67 -16.48 -27.43
CA ASP A 61 8.82 -15.75 -27.98
C ASP A 61 10.12 -16.49 -27.68
N LYS A 62 10.27 -16.94 -26.43
CA LYS A 62 11.45 -17.67 -25.98
C LYS A 62 11.13 -18.66 -24.85
N ILE A 63 11.83 -19.78 -24.88
CA ILE A 63 11.96 -20.73 -23.77
C ILE A 63 13.44 -20.75 -23.39
N ASP A 64 13.77 -20.41 -22.14
CA ASP A 64 15.13 -20.22 -21.64
C ASP A 64 15.72 -21.47 -20.98
N VAL A 65 14.92 -22.53 -20.85
CA VAL A 65 15.29 -23.79 -20.20
C VAL A 65 15.05 -24.99 -21.13
N LYS A 66 15.72 -26.10 -20.83
CA LYS A 66 15.56 -27.38 -21.52
C LYS A 66 15.09 -28.46 -20.54
N GLU A 67 14.56 -29.54 -21.08
CA GLU A 67 14.24 -30.73 -20.29
C GLU A 67 15.50 -31.25 -19.60
N GLY A 68 15.37 -31.54 -18.30
CA GLY A 68 16.48 -31.95 -17.42
C GLY A 68 17.21 -30.80 -16.72
N ASP A 69 16.96 -29.53 -17.07
CA ASP A 69 17.58 -28.40 -16.39
C ASP A 69 17.05 -28.25 -14.96
N LYS A 70 17.95 -27.91 -14.03
CA LYS A 70 17.58 -27.50 -12.66
C LYS A 70 17.15 -26.05 -12.66
N VAL A 71 16.00 -25.78 -12.05
CA VAL A 71 15.44 -24.43 -11.92
C VAL A 71 15.21 -24.09 -10.46
N VAL A 72 15.42 -22.82 -10.13
CA VAL A 72 15.16 -22.28 -8.79
C VAL A 72 13.86 -21.49 -8.76
N GLU A 73 13.20 -21.45 -7.61
CA GLU A 73 12.01 -20.62 -7.41
C GLU A 73 12.27 -19.16 -7.81
N GLY A 74 11.35 -18.58 -8.58
CA GLY A 74 11.45 -17.23 -9.13
C GLY A 74 12.25 -17.10 -10.43
N GLN A 75 12.90 -18.17 -10.92
CA GLN A 75 13.64 -18.14 -12.17
C GLN A 75 12.71 -17.97 -13.38
N LEU A 76 13.08 -17.08 -14.31
CA LEU A 76 12.39 -16.93 -15.59
C LEU A 76 12.64 -18.16 -16.49
N LEU A 77 11.57 -18.75 -16.99
CA LEU A 77 11.60 -20.00 -17.75
C LEU A 77 11.20 -19.79 -19.22
N ALA A 78 10.18 -18.97 -19.44
CA ALA A 78 9.67 -18.68 -20.77
C ALA A 78 9.02 -17.30 -20.83
N VAL A 79 9.06 -16.70 -22.02
CA VAL A 79 8.46 -15.40 -22.31
C VAL A 79 7.49 -15.54 -23.47
N LEU A 80 6.30 -15.01 -23.27
CA LEU A 80 5.24 -14.92 -24.26
C LEU A 80 5.26 -13.51 -24.88
N GLY A 81 5.33 -13.47 -26.20
CA GLY A 81 5.22 -12.26 -27.01
C GLY A 81 3.75 -11.93 -27.24
N SER A 82 3.35 -10.73 -26.83
CA SER A 82 2.02 -10.20 -27.15
C SER A 82 2.12 -8.71 -27.46
N ALA A 83 2.01 -8.37 -28.74
CA ALA A 83 1.97 -6.99 -29.21
C ALA A 83 0.74 -6.25 -28.64
N GLU A 84 -0.37 -6.96 -28.43
CA GLU A 84 -1.60 -6.37 -27.87
C GLU A 84 -1.41 -5.96 -26.40
N ILE A 85 -0.81 -6.81 -25.58
CA ILE A 85 -0.56 -6.50 -24.16
C ILE A 85 0.45 -5.34 -24.04
N ALA A 86 1.51 -5.36 -24.85
CA ALA A 86 2.48 -4.26 -24.88
C ALA A 86 1.83 -2.94 -25.31
N ALA A 87 1.01 -2.96 -26.36
CA ALA A 87 0.29 -1.77 -26.84
C ALA A 87 -0.71 -1.25 -25.78
N LYS A 88 -1.42 -2.13 -25.08
CA LYS A 88 -2.32 -1.75 -23.98
C LYS A 88 -1.56 -1.10 -22.82
N ARG A 89 -0.39 -1.64 -22.44
CA ARG A 89 0.50 -0.99 -21.46
C ARG A 89 0.90 0.40 -21.94
N ASP A 90 1.35 0.54 -23.18
CA ASP A 90 1.81 1.84 -23.69
C ASP A 90 0.68 2.87 -23.76
N GLN A 91 -0.53 2.44 -24.15
CA GLN A 91 -1.73 3.26 -24.10
C GLN A 91 -2.05 3.71 -22.67
N ALA A 92 -2.02 2.79 -21.70
CA ALA A 92 -2.27 3.11 -20.30
C ALA A 92 -1.18 4.03 -19.70
N ALA A 93 0.08 3.82 -20.07
CA ALA A 93 1.19 4.67 -19.68
C ALA A 93 1.04 6.09 -20.24
N ALA A 94 0.67 6.23 -21.51
CA ALA A 94 0.39 7.53 -22.11
C ALA A 94 -0.80 8.24 -21.44
N ALA A 95 -1.86 7.50 -21.10
CA ALA A 95 -3.00 8.04 -20.36
C ALA A 95 -2.60 8.50 -18.94
N TYR A 96 -1.73 7.74 -18.26
CA TYR A 96 -1.19 8.11 -16.96
C TYR A 96 -0.33 9.38 -17.03
N GLN A 97 0.55 9.48 -18.03
CA GLN A 97 1.36 10.69 -18.27
C GLN A 97 0.49 11.92 -18.55
N LEU A 98 -0.56 11.76 -19.37
CA LEU A 98 -1.52 12.84 -19.62
C LEU A 98 -2.24 13.27 -18.33
N ALA A 99 -2.64 12.31 -17.49
CA ALA A 99 -3.28 12.61 -16.21
C ALA A 99 -2.32 13.36 -15.27
N GLN A 100 -1.05 12.96 -15.21
CA GLN A 100 -0.02 13.66 -14.43
C GLN A 100 0.17 15.10 -14.93
N ALA A 101 0.26 15.30 -16.24
CA ALA A 101 0.38 16.63 -16.83
C ALA A 101 -0.82 17.53 -16.47
N LYS A 102 -2.05 16.98 -16.49
CA LYS A 102 -3.26 17.69 -16.05
C LYS A 102 -3.23 18.05 -14.57
N LEU A 103 -2.75 17.14 -13.71
CA LEU A 103 -2.58 17.41 -12.28
C LEU A 103 -1.58 18.55 -12.04
N GLU A 104 -0.44 18.53 -12.72
CA GLU A 104 0.56 19.59 -12.60
C GLU A 104 0.05 20.93 -13.13
N GLN A 105 -0.72 20.93 -14.22
CA GLN A 105 -1.41 22.12 -14.69
C GLN A 105 -2.42 22.65 -13.66
N ALA A 106 -3.21 21.78 -13.03
CA ALA A 106 -4.16 22.17 -11.99
C ALA A 106 -3.46 22.77 -10.77
N LYS A 107 -2.38 22.15 -10.28
CA LYS A 107 -1.58 22.67 -9.15
C LYS A 107 -0.97 24.04 -9.47
N LYS A 108 -0.37 24.20 -10.64
CA LYS A 108 0.14 25.51 -11.10
C LYS A 108 -0.99 26.55 -11.16
N GLY A 109 -2.18 26.14 -11.60
CA GLY A 109 -3.39 26.97 -11.59
C GLY A 109 -3.75 27.46 -10.18
N VAL A 110 -3.64 26.62 -9.15
CA VAL A 110 -3.81 27.02 -7.73
C VAL A 110 -2.76 28.05 -7.35
N SER A 111 -1.47 27.77 -7.57
CA SER A 111 -0.38 28.67 -7.14
C SER A 111 -0.45 30.05 -7.79
N VAL A 112 -0.80 30.13 -9.08
CA VAL A 112 -0.99 31.42 -9.76
C VAL A 112 -2.20 32.16 -9.20
N THR A 113 -3.31 31.44 -8.97
CA THR A 113 -4.53 32.05 -8.44
C THR A 113 -4.33 32.54 -7.01
N SER A 114 -3.76 31.71 -6.13
CA SER A 114 -3.48 32.08 -4.74
C SER A 114 -2.53 33.26 -4.65
N GLY A 115 -1.45 33.27 -5.42
CA GLY A 115 -0.52 34.40 -5.46
C GLY A 115 -1.19 35.70 -5.92
N SER A 116 -2.03 35.64 -6.95
CA SER A 116 -2.77 36.81 -7.44
C SER A 116 -3.85 37.29 -6.46
N SER A 117 -4.55 36.37 -5.79
CA SER A 117 -5.56 36.69 -4.79
C SER A 117 -4.94 37.30 -3.55
N ASP A 118 -3.82 36.75 -3.05
CA ASP A 118 -3.08 37.30 -1.92
C ASP A 118 -2.57 38.70 -2.21
N ALA A 119 -2.05 38.93 -3.42
CA ALA A 119 -1.63 40.27 -3.85
C ALA A 119 -2.81 41.26 -3.87
N THR A 120 -3.97 40.83 -4.37
CA THR A 120 -5.19 41.64 -4.42
C THR A 120 -5.71 41.99 -3.02
N VAL A 121 -5.71 41.01 -2.10
CA VAL A 121 -6.10 41.21 -0.70
C VAL A 121 -5.14 42.20 -0.02
N LYS A 122 -3.83 42.04 -0.21
CA LYS A 122 -2.83 42.98 0.34
C LYS A 122 -3.00 44.39 -0.22
N GLN A 123 -3.27 44.54 -1.51
CA GLN A 123 -3.52 45.84 -2.14
C GLN A 123 -4.77 46.50 -1.55
N ALA A 124 -5.87 45.76 -1.42
CA ALA A 124 -7.11 46.28 -0.85
C ALA A 124 -6.97 46.63 0.64
N GLN A 125 -6.22 45.82 1.40
CA GLN A 125 -5.89 46.09 2.80
C GLN A 125 -5.07 47.40 2.93
N ALA A 126 -4.06 47.60 2.09
CA ALA A 126 -3.27 48.82 2.10
C ALA A 126 -4.12 50.06 1.75
N ALA A 127 -5.04 49.93 0.79
CA ALA A 127 -5.98 51.00 0.45
C ALA A 127 -6.93 51.34 1.61
N LEU A 128 -7.45 50.33 2.32
CA LEU A 128 -8.26 50.51 3.52
C LEU A 128 -7.47 51.23 4.63
N GLN A 129 -6.24 50.79 4.88
CA GLN A 129 -5.37 51.43 5.87
C GLN A 129 -5.07 52.89 5.51
N ALA A 130 -4.81 53.20 4.24
CA ALA A 130 -4.60 54.57 3.79
C ALA A 130 -5.86 55.44 3.99
N ALA A 131 -7.05 54.93 3.65
CA ALA A 131 -8.30 55.64 3.87
C ALA A 131 -8.58 55.89 5.36
N GLN A 132 -8.31 54.91 6.21
CA GLN A 132 -8.44 55.03 7.68
C GLN A 132 -7.45 56.06 8.24
N ALA A 133 -6.19 56.03 7.78
CA ALA A 133 -5.17 56.99 8.19
C ALA A 133 -5.57 58.42 7.80
N ASN A 134 -6.12 58.63 6.60
CA ASN A 134 -6.62 59.92 6.15
C ASN A 134 -7.80 60.41 7.01
N LEU A 135 -8.76 59.54 7.33
CA LEU A 135 -9.86 59.87 8.23
C LEU A 135 -9.33 60.27 9.62
N GLN A 136 -8.38 59.51 10.17
CA GLN A 136 -7.82 59.78 11.48
C GLN A 136 -7.03 61.10 11.50
N ALA A 137 -6.23 61.37 10.47
CA ALA A 137 -5.49 62.62 10.35
C ALA A 137 -6.42 63.84 10.34
N ASN A 138 -7.56 63.76 9.64
CA ASN A 138 -8.55 64.84 9.60
C ASN A 138 -9.36 64.96 10.90
N LYS A 139 -9.64 63.84 11.58
CA LYS A 139 -10.29 63.84 12.91
C LYS A 139 -9.41 64.47 13.99
N ASN A 140 -8.11 64.24 13.94
CA ASN A 140 -7.16 64.81 14.91
C ASN A 140 -7.01 66.33 14.77
N GLY A 141 -7.50 66.93 13.67
CA GLY A 141 -7.59 68.38 13.51
C GLY A 141 -6.24 69.09 13.48
N ALA A 142 -6.23 70.35 13.92
CA ALA A 142 -5.01 71.15 14.00
C ALA A 142 -4.07 70.59 15.08
N ARG A 143 -2.77 70.60 14.78
CA ARG A 143 -1.76 70.09 15.71
C ARG A 143 -1.71 70.95 16.99
N PRO A 144 -1.42 70.37 18.17
CA PRO A 144 -1.33 71.14 19.41
C PRO A 144 -0.39 72.35 19.34
N GLU A 145 0.71 72.22 18.60
CA GLU A 145 1.69 73.29 18.37
C GLU A 145 1.08 74.47 17.59
N GLU A 146 0.22 74.19 16.63
CA GLU A 146 -0.47 75.18 15.81
C GLU A 146 -1.54 75.93 16.63
N ILE A 147 -2.27 75.20 17.48
CA ILE A 147 -3.20 75.79 18.44
C ILE A 147 -2.45 76.68 19.45
N ALA A 148 -1.27 76.24 19.93
CA ALA A 148 -0.45 77.04 20.85
C ALA A 148 0.04 78.34 20.19
N GLN A 149 0.47 78.28 18.93
CA GLN A 149 0.87 79.47 18.16
C GLN A 149 -0.29 80.45 17.99
N LEU A 150 -1.48 79.97 17.63
CA LEU A 150 -2.68 80.81 17.48
C LEU A 150 -3.11 81.44 18.82
N LYS A 151 -3.00 80.70 19.93
CA LYS A 151 -3.23 81.26 21.28
C LYS A 151 -2.23 82.36 21.62
N GLY A 152 -0.95 82.17 21.29
CA GLY A 152 0.08 83.21 21.45
C GLY A 152 -0.24 84.46 20.63
N LYS A 153 -0.64 84.30 19.37
CA LYS A 153 -1.05 85.41 18.49
C LYS A 153 -2.30 86.12 19.00
N LEU A 154 -3.29 85.37 19.47
CA LEU A 154 -4.52 85.92 20.08
C LEU A 154 -4.19 86.76 21.32
N GLN A 155 -3.26 86.30 22.16
CA GLN A 155 -2.83 87.05 23.33
C GLN A 155 -2.12 88.37 22.94
N ALA A 156 -1.32 88.36 21.87
CA ALA A 156 -0.69 89.56 21.34
C ALA A 156 -1.72 90.56 20.79
N THR A 157 -2.67 90.12 19.96
CA THR A 157 -3.72 90.99 19.39
C THR A 157 -4.67 91.50 20.47
N LYS A 158 -4.98 90.68 21.49
CA LYS A 158 -5.75 91.11 22.66
C LYS A 158 -5.05 92.24 23.42
N THR A 159 -3.75 92.12 23.64
CA THR A 159 -2.95 93.16 24.29
C THR A 159 -2.95 94.46 23.47
N ALA A 160 -2.73 94.36 22.15
CA ALA A 160 -2.75 95.50 21.24
C ALA A 160 -4.12 96.21 21.23
N ARG A 161 -5.23 95.44 21.16
CA ARG A 161 -6.59 95.96 21.24
C ARG A 161 -6.84 96.70 22.55
N ASN A 162 -6.43 96.13 23.68
CA ASN A 162 -6.63 96.74 24.99
C ASN A 162 -5.83 98.05 25.15
N LEU A 163 -4.61 98.09 24.63
CA LEU A 163 -3.79 99.30 24.60
C LEU A 163 -4.46 100.39 23.75
N ALA A 164 -4.91 100.05 22.53
CA ALA A 164 -5.61 100.97 21.66
C ALA A 164 -6.93 101.47 22.29
N GLN A 165 -7.66 100.60 22.99
CA GLN A 165 -8.87 100.98 23.73
C GLN A 165 -8.57 101.99 24.84
N THR A 166 -7.48 101.75 25.59
CA THR A 166 -7.06 102.64 26.67
C THR A 166 -6.62 104.00 26.13
N ASN A 167 -5.87 104.02 25.02
CA ASN A 167 -5.44 105.24 24.36
C ASN A 167 -6.63 106.03 23.81
N MET A 168 -7.58 105.36 23.15
CA MET A 168 -8.82 105.97 22.66
C MET A 168 -9.60 106.63 23.80
N LYS A 169 -9.79 105.91 24.91
CA LYS A 169 -10.51 106.45 26.08
C LYS A 169 -9.78 107.67 26.69
N ARG A 170 -8.45 107.61 26.79
CA ARG A 170 -7.65 108.75 27.27
C ARG A 170 -7.78 109.96 26.33
N MET A 171 -7.77 109.76 25.02
CA MET A 171 -7.99 110.84 24.06
C MET A 171 -9.42 111.40 24.16
N GLU A 172 -10.42 110.55 24.40
CA GLU A 172 -11.80 110.97 24.60
C GLU A 172 -11.95 111.90 25.81
N ASP A 173 -11.30 111.55 26.93
CA ASP A 173 -11.29 112.36 28.15
C ASP A 173 -10.56 113.70 27.94
N LEU A 174 -9.39 113.69 27.28
CA LEU A 174 -8.64 114.91 26.95
C LEU A 174 -9.37 115.83 25.96
N LEU A 175 -10.19 115.28 25.06
CA LEU A 175 -11.04 116.07 24.16
C LEU A 175 -12.15 116.79 24.94
N LYS A 176 -12.75 116.13 25.94
CA LYS A 176 -13.75 116.75 26.83
C LYS A 176 -13.16 117.90 27.64
N GLU A 177 -11.88 117.80 28.00
CA GLU A 177 -11.12 118.85 28.69
C GLU A 177 -10.60 119.96 27.75
N GLY A 178 -10.78 119.83 26.42
CA GLY A 178 -10.34 120.80 25.41
C GLY A 178 -8.83 120.77 25.10
N ALA A 179 -8.11 119.75 25.54
CA ALA A 179 -6.64 119.66 25.47
C ALA A 179 -6.09 119.09 24.14
N ILE A 180 -6.95 118.55 23.25
CA ILE A 180 -6.55 117.97 21.96
C ILE A 180 -7.52 118.31 20.81
N PRO A 181 -7.07 118.28 19.53
CA PRO A 181 -7.95 118.39 18.36
C PRO A 181 -8.80 117.13 18.11
N LYS A 182 -10.03 117.30 17.59
CA LYS A 182 -10.98 116.20 17.29
C LYS A 182 -10.40 115.08 16.40
N ILE A 183 -9.59 115.44 15.39
CA ILE A 183 -8.99 114.47 14.46
C ILE A 183 -8.07 113.46 15.17
N LYS A 184 -7.48 113.82 16.31
CA LYS A 184 -6.64 112.90 17.10
C LYS A 184 -7.47 111.80 17.78
N LEU A 185 -8.69 112.11 18.19
CA LEU A 185 -9.63 111.09 18.68
C LEU A 185 -10.08 110.19 17.53
N GLU A 186 -10.41 110.75 16.37
CA GLU A 186 -10.82 109.98 15.18
C GLU A 186 -9.70 109.03 14.70
N GLU A 187 -8.44 109.47 14.70
CA GLU A 187 -7.26 108.63 14.42
C GLU A 187 -7.14 107.45 15.42
N SER A 188 -7.26 107.73 16.73
CA SER A 188 -7.17 106.68 17.76
C SER A 188 -8.36 105.72 17.73
N GLN A 189 -9.54 106.20 17.34
CA GLN A 189 -10.73 105.36 17.18
C GLN A 189 -10.57 104.41 15.99
N ALA A 190 -10.06 104.91 14.86
CA ALA A 190 -9.72 104.07 13.71
C ALA A 190 -8.65 103.01 14.06
N GLU A 191 -7.66 103.38 14.89
CA GLU A 191 -6.63 102.45 15.37
C GLU A 191 -7.21 101.35 16.29
N PHE A 192 -8.12 101.71 17.20
CA PHE A 192 -8.84 100.72 18.02
C PHE A 192 -9.69 99.78 17.17
N GLU A 193 -10.45 100.30 16.20
CA GLU A 193 -11.25 99.49 15.29
C GLU A 193 -10.41 98.49 14.50
N LYS A 194 -9.25 98.92 13.99
CA LYS A 194 -8.28 98.05 13.32
C LYS A 194 -7.84 96.88 14.23
N TYR A 195 -7.36 97.18 15.45
CA TYR A 195 -6.90 96.13 16.37
C TYR A 195 -8.04 95.24 16.89
N SER A 196 -9.26 95.78 16.99
CA SER A 196 -10.47 95.01 17.31
C SER A 196 -10.82 94.01 16.20
N ALA A 197 -10.74 94.44 14.93
CA ALA A 197 -10.90 93.57 13.78
C ALA A 197 -9.82 92.48 13.72
N GLU A 198 -8.56 92.81 13.97
CA GLU A 198 -7.44 91.85 14.02
C GLU A 198 -7.60 90.81 15.16
N TYR A 199 -8.04 91.25 16.35
CA TYR A 199 -8.37 90.35 17.46
C TYR A 199 -9.48 89.38 17.09
N THR A 200 -10.58 89.89 16.52
CA THR A 200 -11.73 89.08 16.10
C THR A 200 -11.33 88.08 15.02
N ALA A 201 -10.58 88.50 14.01
CA ALA A 201 -10.07 87.62 12.97
C ALA A 201 -9.17 86.51 13.54
N THR A 202 -8.30 86.82 14.49
CA THR A 202 -7.42 85.83 15.14
C THR A 202 -8.21 84.87 16.03
N GLN A 203 -9.26 85.36 16.71
CA GLN A 203 -10.17 84.54 17.49
C GLN A 203 -10.94 83.54 16.62
N GLU A 204 -11.44 83.97 15.46
CA GLU A 204 -12.10 83.09 14.50
C GLU A 204 -11.13 82.07 13.90
N GLN A 205 -9.88 82.46 13.60
CA GLN A 205 -8.83 81.52 13.19
C GLN A 205 -8.58 80.44 14.24
N LEU A 206 -8.49 80.80 15.53
CA LEU A 206 -8.35 79.83 16.62
C LEU A 206 -9.57 78.92 16.74
N ASN A 207 -10.79 79.48 16.67
CA ASN A 207 -12.03 78.70 16.72
C ASN A 207 -12.12 77.70 15.56
N MET A 208 -11.76 78.09 14.35
CA MET A 208 -11.71 77.17 13.19
C MET A 208 -10.69 76.06 13.40
N ALA A 209 -9.48 76.39 13.88
CA ALA A 209 -8.45 75.41 14.17
C ALA A 209 -8.87 74.41 15.27
N GLN A 210 -9.60 74.88 16.29
CA GLN A 210 -10.11 74.04 17.38
C GLN A 210 -11.29 73.16 16.96
N LYS A 211 -12.18 73.66 16.09
CA LYS A 211 -13.32 72.89 15.58
C LYS A 211 -12.90 71.78 14.59
N GLY A 212 -11.70 71.90 14.01
CA GLY A 212 -11.13 70.86 13.16
C GLY A 212 -11.85 70.70 11.81
N ALA A 213 -11.83 69.48 11.27
CA ALA A 213 -12.46 69.18 9.99
C ALA A 213 -14.00 69.30 10.07
N ARG A 214 -14.60 69.75 8.96
CA ARG A 214 -16.04 69.92 8.85
C ARG A 214 -16.77 68.57 8.92
N PRO A 215 -17.97 68.48 9.53
CA PRO A 215 -18.73 67.22 9.62
C PRO A 215 -18.95 66.55 8.25
N GLU A 216 -19.27 67.33 7.22
CA GLU A 216 -19.50 66.84 5.86
C GLU A 216 -18.23 66.22 5.26
N GLN A 217 -17.05 66.75 5.62
CA GLN A 217 -15.77 66.21 5.20
C GLN A 217 -15.45 64.89 5.91
N ILE A 218 -15.76 64.78 7.21
CA ILE A 218 -15.62 63.54 7.97
C ILE A 218 -16.55 62.45 7.42
N GLU A 219 -17.78 62.81 7.06
CA GLU A 219 -18.74 61.89 6.44
C GLU A 219 -18.23 61.40 5.07
N ALA A 220 -17.74 62.30 4.22
CA ALA A 220 -17.14 61.93 2.94
C ALA A 220 -15.94 60.98 3.09
N LEU A 221 -15.05 61.23 4.05
CA LEU A 221 -13.92 60.34 4.36
C LEU A 221 -14.39 58.99 4.95
N THR A 222 -15.46 58.99 5.74
CA THR A 222 -16.07 57.77 6.27
C THR A 222 -16.66 56.93 5.14
N ALA A 223 -17.33 57.56 4.17
CA ALA A 223 -17.80 56.89 2.96
C ALA A 223 -16.63 56.30 2.15
N GLN A 224 -15.50 57.00 2.06
CA GLN A 224 -14.28 56.49 1.43
C GLN A 224 -13.70 55.25 2.15
N VAL A 225 -13.69 55.24 3.49
CA VAL A 225 -13.30 54.06 4.28
C VAL A 225 -14.26 52.90 4.04
N ASN A 226 -15.57 53.16 4.03
CA ASN A 226 -16.58 52.13 3.76
C ASN A 226 -16.42 51.52 2.36
N GLN A 227 -16.12 52.36 1.36
CA GLN A 227 -15.82 51.91 0.00
C GLN A 227 -14.56 51.04 -0.05
N ALA A 228 -13.48 51.45 0.62
CA ALA A 228 -12.25 50.67 0.71
C ALA A 228 -12.45 49.34 1.46
N ASN A 229 -13.30 49.34 2.50
CA ASN A 229 -13.65 48.13 3.24
C ASN A 229 -14.46 47.17 2.37
N ALA A 230 -15.43 47.66 1.60
CA ALA A 230 -16.17 46.84 0.64
C ALA A 230 -15.23 46.22 -0.42
N ALA A 231 -14.27 46.99 -0.92
CA ALA A 231 -13.24 46.48 -1.83
C ALA A 231 -12.38 45.38 -1.20
N TYR A 232 -12.00 45.53 0.08
CA TYR A 232 -11.28 44.51 0.85
C TYR A 232 -12.11 43.23 1.04
N GLN A 233 -13.40 43.35 1.38
CA GLN A 233 -14.30 42.19 1.50
C GLN A 233 -14.47 41.47 0.16
N ASN A 234 -14.60 42.21 -0.94
CA ASN A 234 -14.66 41.61 -2.28
C ASN A 234 -13.35 40.87 -2.64
N ALA A 235 -12.19 41.41 -2.25
CA ALA A 235 -10.91 40.74 -2.44
C ALA A 235 -10.82 39.43 -1.63
N ILE A 236 -11.29 39.42 -0.38
CA ILE A 236 -11.38 38.21 0.46
C ILE A 236 -12.34 37.19 -0.17
N ALA A 237 -13.51 37.62 -0.63
CA ALA A 237 -14.46 36.74 -1.31
C ALA A 237 -13.84 36.07 -2.56
N GLY A 238 -12.93 36.78 -3.24
CA GLY A 238 -12.12 36.24 -4.33
C GLY A 238 -11.22 35.06 -3.93
N LEU A 239 -10.83 34.92 -2.66
CA LEU A 239 -10.08 33.73 -2.16
C LEU A 239 -10.90 32.44 -2.29
N GLY A 240 -12.24 32.52 -2.33
CA GLY A 240 -13.09 31.35 -2.61
C GLY A 240 -12.76 30.68 -3.94
N GLN A 241 -12.21 31.43 -4.92
CA GLN A 241 -11.74 30.88 -6.18
C GLN A 241 -10.55 29.93 -6.01
N VAL A 242 -9.73 30.12 -4.97
CA VAL A 242 -8.63 29.20 -4.64
C VAL A 242 -9.18 27.85 -4.22
N GLY A 243 -10.22 27.83 -3.39
CA GLY A 243 -10.89 26.58 -2.97
C GLY A 243 -11.54 25.81 -4.14
N LEU A 244 -12.05 26.52 -5.14
CA LEU A 244 -12.52 25.91 -6.39
C LEU A 244 -11.36 25.25 -7.15
N ARG A 245 -10.21 25.94 -7.28
CA ARG A 245 -9.02 25.38 -7.95
C ARG A 245 -8.40 24.22 -7.17
N GLU A 246 -8.44 24.23 -5.84
CA GLU A 246 -8.06 23.09 -5.01
C GLU A 246 -8.95 21.88 -5.25
N SER A 247 -10.24 22.11 -5.50
CA SER A 247 -11.17 21.04 -5.88
C SER A 247 -10.82 20.45 -7.25
N ASP A 248 -10.41 21.29 -8.21
CA ASP A 248 -9.90 20.82 -9.52
C ASP A 248 -8.64 19.96 -9.36
N VAL A 249 -7.74 20.30 -8.43
CA VAL A 249 -6.57 19.47 -8.10
C VAL A 249 -7.01 18.10 -7.60
N LYS A 250 -7.96 18.04 -6.66
CA LYS A 250 -8.48 16.75 -6.15
C LYS A 250 -9.10 15.90 -7.27
N SER A 251 -9.86 16.52 -8.18
CA SER A 251 -10.41 15.84 -9.35
C SER A 251 -9.31 15.32 -10.29
N ALA A 252 -8.25 16.10 -10.52
CA ALA A 252 -7.11 15.67 -11.32
C ALA A 252 -6.31 14.55 -10.64
N GLU A 253 -6.12 14.60 -9.31
CA GLU A 253 -5.49 13.52 -8.53
C GLU A 253 -6.27 12.21 -8.63
N ALA A 254 -7.61 12.28 -8.56
CA ALA A 254 -8.46 11.11 -8.78
C ALA A 254 -8.28 10.55 -10.20
N GLY A 255 -8.15 11.42 -11.22
CA GLY A 255 -7.84 11.03 -12.58
C GLY A 255 -6.48 10.34 -12.71
N VAL A 256 -5.45 10.84 -12.04
CA VAL A 256 -4.11 10.21 -11.96
C VAL A 256 -4.21 8.83 -11.32
N LYS A 257 -4.95 8.70 -10.22
CA LYS A 257 -5.14 7.41 -9.53
C LYS A 257 -5.85 6.40 -10.42
N GLN A 258 -6.89 6.81 -11.16
CA GLN A 258 -7.59 5.97 -12.11
C GLN A 258 -6.66 5.51 -13.25
N ALA A 259 -5.92 6.44 -13.86
CA ALA A 259 -5.00 6.12 -14.95
C ALA A 259 -3.85 5.23 -14.48
N LYS A 260 -3.36 5.43 -13.25
CA LYS A 260 -2.38 4.54 -12.62
C LYS A 260 -2.93 3.13 -12.44
N GLY A 261 -4.16 3.00 -11.93
CA GLY A 261 -4.80 1.68 -11.79
C GLY A 261 -4.90 0.93 -13.12
N ALA A 262 -5.25 1.63 -14.20
CA ALA A 262 -5.28 1.04 -15.54
C ALA A 262 -3.87 0.63 -16.04
N LEU A 263 -2.83 1.41 -15.73
CA LEU A 263 -1.44 1.05 -16.03
C LEU A 263 -1.00 -0.17 -15.20
N ASP A 264 -1.25 -0.18 -13.90
CA ASP A 264 -0.90 -1.27 -13.00
C ASP A 264 -1.57 -2.60 -13.44
N GLU A 265 -2.82 -2.52 -13.93
CA GLU A 265 -3.53 -3.65 -14.53
C GLU A 265 -2.86 -4.13 -15.83
N ALA A 266 -2.56 -3.22 -16.76
CA ALA A 266 -1.87 -3.56 -18.00
C ALA A 266 -0.47 -4.17 -17.76
N GLU A 267 0.25 -3.65 -16.77
CA GLU A 267 1.52 -4.22 -16.32
C GLU A 267 1.36 -5.59 -15.65
N ALA A 268 0.25 -5.83 -14.93
CA ALA A 268 -0.05 -7.15 -14.40
C ALA A 268 -0.27 -8.18 -15.51
N TYR A 269 -0.98 -7.80 -16.59
CA TYR A 269 -1.08 -8.64 -17.77
C TYR A 269 0.27 -8.88 -18.44
N LEU A 270 1.14 -7.87 -18.48
CA LEU A 270 2.50 -8.03 -19.00
C LEU A 270 3.35 -8.98 -18.13
N ARG A 271 3.23 -8.90 -16.79
CA ARG A 271 3.88 -9.87 -15.89
C ARG A 271 3.38 -11.28 -16.13
N ASN A 272 2.10 -11.46 -16.47
CA ASN A 272 1.53 -12.75 -16.80
C ASN A 272 2.05 -13.33 -18.14
N THR A 273 2.74 -12.54 -18.98
CA THR A 273 3.44 -13.07 -20.17
C THR A 273 4.81 -13.68 -19.83
N GLN A 274 5.27 -13.52 -18.58
CA GLN A 274 6.51 -14.11 -18.09
C GLN A 274 6.16 -15.34 -17.24
N MET A 275 6.70 -16.49 -17.62
CA MET A 275 6.57 -17.71 -16.84
C MET A 275 7.78 -17.83 -15.92
N ILE A 276 7.52 -17.78 -14.62
CA ILE A 276 8.54 -18.02 -13.58
C ILE A 276 8.30 -19.37 -12.91
N ALA A 277 9.37 -19.98 -12.40
CA ALA A 277 9.28 -21.19 -11.60
C ALA A 277 8.63 -20.88 -10.23
N PRO A 278 7.47 -21.48 -9.88
CA PRO A 278 6.86 -21.28 -8.57
C PRO A 278 7.54 -22.08 -7.46
N VAL A 279 8.34 -23.09 -7.81
CA VAL A 279 9.08 -23.97 -6.90
C VAL A 279 10.41 -24.37 -7.53
N SER A 280 11.40 -24.68 -6.70
CA SER A 280 12.68 -25.22 -7.17
C SER A 280 12.54 -26.70 -7.56
N GLY A 281 13.12 -27.10 -8.68
CA GLY A 281 12.98 -28.46 -9.19
C GLY A 281 13.70 -28.72 -10.51
N ILE A 282 13.34 -29.80 -11.18
CA ILE A 282 13.90 -30.21 -12.48
C ILE A 282 12.81 -30.13 -13.53
N VAL A 283 13.12 -29.58 -14.71
CA VAL A 283 12.18 -29.55 -15.84
C VAL A 283 11.98 -30.98 -16.36
N LYS A 284 10.79 -31.54 -16.18
CA LYS A 284 10.45 -32.91 -16.58
C LYS A 284 10.14 -33.00 -18.07
N SER A 285 9.29 -32.11 -18.56
CA SER A 285 8.86 -32.07 -19.96
C SER A 285 8.48 -30.66 -20.38
N ILE A 286 8.72 -30.33 -21.64
CA ILE A 286 8.30 -29.08 -22.28
C ILE A 286 7.33 -29.43 -23.40
N SER A 287 6.06 -29.07 -23.21
CA SER A 287 4.94 -29.47 -24.08
C SER A 287 4.63 -28.46 -25.20
N SER A 288 5.42 -27.39 -25.34
CA SER A 288 5.22 -26.37 -26.38
C SER A 288 6.53 -25.87 -26.97
N GLN A 289 6.46 -25.31 -28.18
CA GLN A 289 7.63 -24.87 -28.94
C GLN A 289 7.65 -23.35 -29.16
N LYS A 290 8.84 -22.81 -29.42
CA LYS A 290 9.00 -21.41 -29.82
C LYS A 290 8.17 -21.13 -31.09
N GLY A 291 7.43 -20.02 -31.08
CA GLY A 291 6.55 -19.62 -32.18
C GLY A 291 5.15 -20.24 -32.12
N GLU A 292 4.88 -21.14 -31.17
CA GLU A 292 3.56 -21.73 -30.97
C GLU A 292 2.61 -20.72 -30.32
N LEU A 293 1.35 -20.70 -30.78
CA LEU A 293 0.27 -19.93 -30.19
C LEU A 293 -0.35 -20.74 -29.05
N VAL A 294 -0.28 -20.21 -27.84
CA VAL A 294 -0.79 -20.88 -26.64
C VAL A 294 -2.05 -20.20 -26.12
N ALA A 295 -3.03 -21.02 -25.75
CA ALA A 295 -4.24 -20.57 -25.08
C ALA A 295 -3.99 -20.43 -23.57
N GLN A 296 -4.85 -19.67 -22.90
CA GLN A 296 -4.82 -19.55 -21.44
C GLN A 296 -5.04 -20.92 -20.79
N GLY A 297 -4.17 -21.29 -19.83
CA GLY A 297 -4.31 -22.55 -19.09
C GLY A 297 -3.76 -23.79 -19.79
N SER A 298 -3.24 -23.68 -21.02
CA SER A 298 -2.51 -24.77 -21.67
C SER A 298 -1.21 -25.07 -20.91
N SER A 299 -0.98 -26.33 -20.55
CA SER A 299 0.26 -26.76 -19.89
C SER A 299 1.42 -26.67 -20.87
N ILE A 300 2.42 -25.86 -20.51
CA ILE A 300 3.61 -25.57 -21.33
C ILE A 300 4.80 -26.37 -20.82
N MET A 301 4.90 -26.53 -19.52
CA MET A 301 6.06 -27.12 -18.87
C MET A 301 5.65 -27.80 -17.57
N THR A 302 6.24 -28.95 -17.27
CA THR A 302 6.06 -29.63 -16.00
C THR A 302 7.37 -29.63 -15.22
N ILE A 303 7.34 -29.13 -13.98
CA ILE A 303 8.47 -29.17 -13.05
C ILE A 303 8.28 -30.31 -12.05
N GLN A 304 9.29 -31.16 -11.92
CA GLN A 304 9.40 -32.14 -10.85
C GLN A 304 10.07 -31.50 -9.63
N VAL A 305 9.35 -31.42 -8.50
CA VAL A 305 9.91 -30.89 -7.24
C VAL A 305 11.00 -31.84 -6.71
N GLU A 306 12.19 -31.30 -6.42
CA GLU A 306 13.36 -32.12 -6.04
C GLU A 306 13.25 -32.71 -4.61
N ASN A 307 12.59 -31.99 -3.70
CA ASN A 307 12.54 -32.33 -2.27
C ASN A 307 11.19 -32.86 -1.78
N ASP A 308 10.28 -33.24 -2.69
CA ASP A 308 8.99 -33.83 -2.32
C ASP A 308 8.77 -35.15 -3.05
N LYS A 309 9.25 -36.22 -2.40
CA LYS A 309 9.23 -37.60 -2.90
C LYS A 309 8.43 -38.46 -1.94
N PHE A 310 7.49 -39.22 -2.48
CA PHE A 310 6.64 -40.07 -1.69
C PHE A 310 6.35 -41.38 -2.41
N VAL A 311 5.99 -42.41 -1.66
CA VAL A 311 5.63 -43.71 -2.17
C VAL A 311 4.21 -44.00 -1.73
N LYS A 312 3.34 -44.36 -2.67
CA LYS A 312 2.00 -44.87 -2.39
C LYS A 312 2.02 -46.38 -2.52
N MET A 313 1.75 -47.08 -1.42
CA MET A 313 1.73 -48.53 -1.41
C MET A 313 0.45 -49.06 -0.80
N TYR A 314 -0.03 -50.19 -1.30
CA TYR A 314 -1.25 -50.82 -0.84
C TYR A 314 -0.88 -51.97 0.10
N VAL A 315 -1.19 -51.78 1.38
CA VAL A 315 -0.89 -52.75 2.45
C VAL A 315 -2.16 -53.48 2.83
N ASP A 316 -2.11 -54.81 2.91
CA ASP A 316 -3.27 -55.62 3.29
C ASP A 316 -3.67 -55.36 4.77
N GLU A 317 -4.97 -55.42 5.07
CA GLU A 317 -5.56 -55.15 6.40
C GLU A 317 -4.83 -55.89 7.56
N ASN A 318 -4.44 -57.14 7.34
CA ASN A 318 -3.76 -57.97 8.35
C ASN A 318 -2.40 -57.43 8.78
N GLN A 319 -1.75 -56.60 7.94
CA GLN A 319 -0.44 -56.01 8.21
C GLN A 319 -0.54 -54.55 8.67
N LEU A 320 -1.71 -53.93 8.52
CA LEU A 320 -1.95 -52.54 8.88
C LEU A 320 -1.83 -52.29 10.39
N GLY A 321 -2.18 -53.28 11.21
CA GLY A 321 -2.17 -53.16 12.68
C GLY A 321 -0.81 -52.80 13.28
N ASN A 322 0.28 -53.04 12.53
CA ASN A 322 1.65 -52.74 12.95
C ASN A 322 2.18 -51.40 12.43
N ILE A 323 1.42 -50.66 11.61
CA ILE A 323 1.88 -49.44 10.94
C ILE A 323 1.19 -48.23 11.58
N LYS A 324 1.98 -47.31 12.14
CA LYS A 324 1.46 -46.04 12.69
C LYS A 324 1.89 -44.84 11.86
N VAL A 325 1.02 -43.84 11.75
CA VAL A 325 1.38 -42.55 11.15
C VAL A 325 2.49 -41.90 11.97
N GLY A 326 3.53 -41.40 11.30
CA GLY A 326 4.73 -40.83 11.91
C GLY A 326 5.86 -41.82 12.18
N GLU A 327 5.65 -43.12 11.95
CA GLU A 327 6.68 -44.14 12.13
C GLU A 327 7.75 -44.05 11.03
N LYS A 328 9.01 -44.17 11.43
CA LYS A 328 10.15 -44.27 10.50
C LYS A 328 10.38 -45.72 10.13
N THR A 329 10.49 -46.00 8.84
CA THR A 329 10.72 -47.32 8.28
C THR A 329 11.81 -47.28 7.21
N THR A 330 12.33 -48.43 6.84
CA THR A 330 13.30 -48.57 5.74
C THR A 330 12.62 -49.19 4.53
N LEU A 331 12.86 -48.60 3.36
CA LEU A 331 12.45 -49.13 2.06
C LEU A 331 13.68 -49.60 1.32
N PHE A 332 13.64 -50.76 0.69
CA PHE A 332 14.71 -51.23 -0.17
C PHE A 332 14.49 -50.74 -1.60
N VAL A 333 15.51 -50.12 -2.21
CA VAL A 333 15.49 -49.67 -3.61
C VAL A 333 16.37 -50.62 -4.42
N PRO A 334 15.82 -51.57 -5.19
CA PRO A 334 16.61 -52.55 -5.93
C PRO A 334 17.60 -51.92 -6.91
N SER A 335 17.18 -50.85 -7.59
CA SER A 335 18.00 -50.14 -8.58
C SER A 335 19.26 -49.49 -8.00
N LEU A 336 19.26 -49.19 -6.69
CA LEU A 336 20.42 -48.62 -5.98
C LEU A 336 21.09 -49.64 -5.06
N ASN A 337 20.50 -50.83 -4.90
CA ASN A 337 20.88 -51.83 -3.89
C ASN A 337 21.10 -51.21 -2.50
N LYS A 338 20.21 -50.30 -2.10
CA LYS A 338 20.32 -49.47 -0.88
C LYS A 338 18.99 -49.43 -0.13
N GLU A 339 19.07 -49.46 1.19
CA GLU A 339 17.93 -49.14 2.06
C GLU A 339 17.83 -47.63 2.27
N VAL A 340 16.63 -47.09 2.12
CA VAL A 340 16.34 -45.66 2.25
C VAL A 340 15.32 -45.43 3.37
N ASN A 341 15.55 -44.37 4.13
CA ASN A 341 14.64 -44.00 5.21
C ASN A 341 13.36 -43.38 4.63
N ALA A 342 12.22 -43.85 5.12
CA ALA A 342 10.92 -43.31 4.80
C ALA A 342 10.08 -43.13 6.07
N THR A 343 9.25 -42.10 6.09
CA THR A 343 8.35 -41.81 7.21
C THR A 343 6.91 -41.98 6.76
N VAL A 344 6.10 -42.75 7.52
CA VAL A 344 4.68 -42.96 7.21
C VAL A 344 3.92 -41.65 7.40
N GLN A 345 3.53 -41.00 6.30
CA GLN A 345 2.85 -39.70 6.32
C GLN A 345 1.35 -39.85 6.50
N MET A 346 0.74 -40.86 5.86
CA MET A 346 -0.70 -41.08 5.90
C MET A 346 -1.01 -42.56 5.72
N VAL A 347 -2.01 -43.03 6.45
CA VAL A 347 -2.70 -44.30 6.21
C VAL A 347 -4.14 -43.96 5.84
N ALA A 348 -4.63 -44.43 4.69
CA ALA A 348 -5.98 -44.13 4.23
C ALA A 348 -7.03 -44.63 5.26
N PRO A 349 -8.06 -43.82 5.57
CA PRO A 349 -9.07 -44.18 6.58
C PRO A 349 -10.04 -45.27 6.10
N ALA A 350 -10.10 -45.55 4.79
CA ALA A 350 -10.92 -46.58 4.18
C ALA A 350 -10.09 -47.45 3.24
N ALA A 351 -10.47 -48.72 3.12
CA ALA A 351 -9.86 -49.64 2.17
C ALA A 351 -10.21 -49.24 0.74
N ASP A 352 -9.23 -49.36 -0.16
CA ASP A 352 -9.42 -49.16 -1.60
C ASP A 352 -9.25 -50.51 -2.31
N PHE A 353 -10.01 -50.75 -3.37
CA PHE A 353 -9.92 -52.00 -4.12
C PHE A 353 -8.65 -51.98 -4.98
N ALA A 354 -7.58 -52.60 -4.48
CA ALA A 354 -6.41 -52.88 -5.32
C ALA A 354 -6.86 -53.77 -6.50
N THR A 355 -6.74 -53.27 -7.74
CA THR A 355 -7.00 -54.04 -8.97
C THR A 355 -5.89 -55.08 -9.18
N LYS A 356 -5.85 -56.12 -8.33
CA LYS A 356 -4.98 -57.27 -8.58
C LYS A 356 -5.52 -58.02 -9.81
N LYS A 357 -4.70 -58.16 -10.86
CA LYS A 357 -4.99 -59.14 -11.93
C LYS A 357 -5.11 -60.51 -11.27
N ALA A 358 -6.28 -61.13 -11.39
CA ALA A 358 -6.59 -62.40 -10.77
C ALA A 358 -5.69 -63.52 -11.32
N THR A 359 -4.71 -63.96 -10.54
CA THR A 359 -4.22 -65.34 -10.61
C THR A 359 -5.03 -66.16 -9.62
N GLN A 360 -5.73 -67.16 -10.13
CA GLN A 360 -6.58 -68.06 -9.37
C GLN A 360 -5.75 -68.85 -8.35
N GLU A 361 -5.79 -68.44 -7.10
CA GLU A 361 -5.53 -69.33 -5.97
C GLU A 361 -6.84 -69.52 -5.20
N LEU A 362 -7.33 -70.76 -5.18
CA LEU A 362 -8.50 -71.16 -4.40
C LEU A 362 -8.21 -70.89 -2.90
N ASN A 363 -9.15 -70.22 -2.22
CA ASN A 363 -9.16 -69.81 -0.79
C ASN A 363 -8.55 -68.46 -0.38
N SER A 364 -8.54 -67.41 -1.21
CA SER A 364 -8.30 -66.05 -0.71
C SER A 364 -9.62 -65.32 -0.38
N ARG A 365 -9.87 -65.07 0.91
CA ARG A 365 -10.83 -64.07 1.42
C ARG A 365 -10.55 -62.72 0.73
N ASP A 366 -11.57 -61.90 0.43
CA ASP A 366 -11.37 -60.56 -0.15
C ASP A 366 -10.32 -59.78 0.67
N LEU A 367 -9.12 -59.66 0.11
CA LEU A 367 -8.00 -58.98 0.75
C LEU A 367 -8.23 -57.47 0.58
N ARG A 368 -8.72 -56.84 1.63
CA ARG A 368 -8.83 -55.37 1.70
C ARG A 368 -7.43 -54.79 1.85
N ALA A 369 -7.09 -53.86 0.97
CA ALA A 369 -5.82 -53.14 1.02
C ALA A 369 -6.08 -51.67 1.36
N PHE A 370 -5.19 -51.10 2.15
CA PHE A 370 -5.20 -49.70 2.53
C PHE A 370 -4.02 -49.01 1.89
N GLN A 371 -4.26 -47.83 1.32
CA GLN A 371 -3.18 -47.01 0.78
C GLN A 371 -2.40 -46.39 1.95
N VAL A 372 -1.10 -46.66 1.98
CA VAL A 372 -0.14 -46.04 2.88
C VAL A 372 0.76 -45.13 2.04
N LYS A 373 0.82 -43.85 2.41
CA LYS A 373 1.72 -42.86 1.80
C LYS A 373 2.92 -42.66 2.70
N LEU A 374 4.11 -42.92 2.17
CA LEU A 374 5.38 -42.74 2.89
C LEU A 374 6.20 -41.64 2.22
N GLN A 375 6.73 -40.71 3.00
CA GLN A 375 7.66 -39.70 2.52
C GLN A 375 9.06 -40.30 2.47
N VAL A 376 9.76 -40.16 1.34
CA VAL A 376 11.15 -40.61 1.18
C VAL A 376 12.08 -39.43 1.40
N GLU A 377 12.99 -39.54 2.36
CA GLU A 377 13.91 -38.46 2.76
C GLU A 377 15.24 -38.48 1.99
N ASP A 378 15.52 -39.53 1.22
CA ASP A 378 16.80 -39.71 0.51
C ASP A 378 16.84 -38.97 -0.84
N ILE A 379 17.89 -38.16 -1.04
CA ILE A 379 18.10 -37.34 -2.24
C ILE A 379 18.43 -38.18 -3.49
N ASP A 380 19.07 -39.34 -3.34
CA ASP A 380 19.53 -40.17 -4.45
C ASP A 380 18.39 -40.94 -5.15
N VAL A 381 17.27 -41.10 -4.45
CA VAL A 381 16.09 -41.79 -4.98
C VAL A 381 15.35 -40.86 -5.93
N ARG A 382 15.14 -41.32 -7.18
CA ARG A 382 14.41 -40.56 -8.21
C ARG A 382 12.97 -41.06 -8.33
N PRO A 383 12.00 -40.17 -8.64
CA PRO A 383 10.68 -40.60 -9.07
C PRO A 383 10.77 -41.60 -10.22
N GLY A 384 9.97 -42.65 -10.17
CA GLY A 384 10.00 -43.80 -11.09
C GLY A 384 10.78 -45.01 -10.56
N PHE A 385 11.57 -44.90 -9.49
CA PHE A 385 12.24 -46.05 -8.90
C PHE A 385 11.26 -46.98 -8.20
N THR A 386 11.44 -48.29 -8.40
CA THR A 386 10.74 -49.31 -7.63
C THR A 386 11.32 -49.37 -6.23
N VAL A 387 10.43 -49.45 -5.24
CA VAL A 387 10.77 -49.65 -3.83
C VAL A 387 10.02 -50.83 -3.28
N GLU A 388 10.66 -51.50 -2.33
CA GLU A 388 10.19 -52.71 -1.70
C GLU A 388 10.13 -52.48 -0.20
N TRP A 389 8.95 -52.67 0.38
CA TRP A 389 8.76 -52.62 1.82
C TRP A 389 8.64 -54.02 2.38
N HIS A 390 9.60 -54.40 3.22
CA HIS A 390 9.58 -55.68 3.95
C HIS A 390 8.79 -55.51 5.24
N LEU A 391 7.48 -55.75 5.15
CA LEU A 391 6.59 -55.72 6.30
C LEU A 391 6.78 -56.98 7.15
N LYS A 392 7.08 -56.77 8.44
CA LYS A 392 7.01 -57.84 9.42
C LYS A 392 5.56 -58.26 9.58
N GLY A 393 5.25 -59.52 9.29
CA GLY A 393 3.90 -60.06 9.48
C GLY A 393 3.41 -59.81 10.90
N ALA A 394 2.16 -59.36 11.04
CA ALA A 394 1.50 -59.37 12.34
C ALA A 394 1.38 -60.83 12.76
N GLY A 395 2.28 -61.27 13.64
CA GLY A 395 2.27 -62.60 14.21
C GLY A 395 0.89 -62.88 14.81
N ALA A 396 0.41 -64.11 14.59
CA ALA A 396 -0.79 -64.63 15.20
C ALA A 396 -0.80 -64.33 16.70
N ARG A 397 -1.92 -63.77 17.20
CA ARG A 397 -2.19 -63.75 18.64
C ARG A 397 -2.27 -65.21 19.10
N GLU A 398 -1.48 -65.56 20.12
CA GLU A 398 -1.67 -66.80 20.89
C GLU A 398 -3.08 -66.89 21.47
#